data_AF-A0A1I7E3V6-F1
#
_entry.id   AF-A0A1I7E3V6-F1
#
_cell.length_a   1.000
_cell.length_b   1.000
_cell.length_c   1.000
_cell.angle_alpha   90.00
_cell.angle_beta   90.00
_cell.angle_gamma   90.00
#
_symmetry.space_group_name_H-M   'P 1'
#
loop_
_entity.id
_entity.type
_entity.pdbx_description
1 polymer ?
#
loop_
_entity_poly.entity_id
_entity_poly.type
_entity_poly.pdbx_seq_one_letter_code
_entity_poly.pdbx_strand_id
1 'polypeptide(L)'
;MAYIPGTDNDDTLYGTNDPDQILGFGGNDLLVGLNGNDVIQGGNGDDRLEGGEGDDDLWGDAGVDTLVGGAGQDRLIGDADGDKLSGGDGFDTADYVRSGAAITVDLVAGTAMAAGGTTHDRLAGIEAVEGSFYNDELSGNDGYNLLRGNGGNDVIHGLGGADVLDGGFGDDQLWGGDGEDTLTGGAGNDSLFGEAGNDTLKGGDGNDELYGGAGNDSLEGGLGGDRLDGGAGIDTATYGNSNIGVSVSLWAGRADDGDGPDDALLNIENVDGSASGDSLSGDQKANVLKGLGGNDWLVGDLGNDTLDGGSGRDKLYGDSGNDLLDGGAEGDKLYGGSGNDTYVIDSIDDRVDESVADSQGVASGGIDTVRSGYSVSLSNATIFKGDIENLTLTGTGNLNGSGNGLANILTGNTGINTLAGGAGDDTLAGGFGNDTLIGGDGSDTFLFNAALNAVSNVDTITDFSVLDDAINLENAIFTAFTTLGALAADAFHIGSAAQDADDRIIYDPTTGALTYDSNGNAGGGAVQFATLSAGLAPTNADFFVV
;
A
#
# COMPACT_ATOMS: atom_id res chain seq x y z
N MET A 1 -18.54 -41.29 6.24
CA MET A 1 -19.45 -41.18 7.40
C MET A 1 -20.00 -42.54 7.75
N ALA A 2 -19.22 -43.32 8.50
CA ALA A 2 -19.78 -44.40 9.29
C ALA A 2 -20.45 -43.80 10.54
N TYR A 3 -21.41 -44.53 11.09
CA TYR A 3 -22.12 -44.17 12.32
C TYR A 3 -21.90 -45.27 13.34
N ILE A 4 -21.31 -44.91 14.48
CA ILE A 4 -20.77 -45.85 15.46
C ILE A 4 -21.34 -45.52 16.84
N PRO A 5 -22.47 -46.13 17.22
CA PRO A 5 -23.13 -45.88 18.50
C PRO A 5 -22.61 -46.80 19.63
N GLY A 6 -22.43 -46.22 20.80
CA GLY A 6 -22.19 -46.90 22.08
C GLY A 6 -23.46 -47.30 22.81
N THR A 7 -23.35 -47.44 24.12
CA THR A 7 -24.36 -47.90 25.07
C THR A 7 -24.35 -47.06 26.34
N ASP A 8 -25.20 -47.38 27.32
CA ASP A 8 -25.17 -46.71 28.64
C ASP A 8 -24.10 -47.33 29.59
N ASN A 9 -23.05 -47.98 29.09
CA ASN A 9 -21.94 -48.51 29.88
C ASN A 9 -20.61 -48.10 29.25
N ASP A 10 -19.52 -48.18 30.03
CA ASP A 10 -18.15 -47.96 29.55
C ASP A 10 -17.85 -48.72 28.24
N ASP A 11 -17.71 -47.95 27.16
CA ASP A 11 -17.48 -48.42 25.81
C ASP A 11 -16.07 -48.05 25.32
N THR A 12 -15.61 -48.79 24.30
CA THR A 12 -14.40 -48.45 23.57
C THR A 12 -14.68 -48.58 22.08
N LEU A 13 -14.79 -47.43 21.41
CA LEU A 13 -15.21 -47.32 20.02
C LEU A 13 -14.06 -46.77 19.17
N TYR A 14 -13.92 -47.33 17.97
CA TYR A 14 -12.93 -46.91 16.99
C TYR A 14 -13.64 -46.59 15.68
N GLY A 15 -13.32 -45.43 15.12
CA GLY A 15 -13.63 -45.01 13.77
C GLY A 15 -12.84 -45.77 12.72
N THR A 16 -12.89 -45.22 11.52
CA THR A 16 -12.30 -45.71 10.29
C THR A 16 -11.27 -44.70 9.79
N ASN A 17 -10.85 -44.77 8.53
CA ASN A 17 -9.96 -43.73 7.97
C ASN A 17 -10.72 -42.74 7.09
N ASP A 18 -12.05 -42.77 7.16
CA ASP A 18 -12.97 -41.88 6.49
C ASP A 18 -13.73 -41.11 7.58
N PRO A 19 -14.28 -39.90 7.30
CA PRO A 19 -15.08 -39.15 8.26
C PRO A 19 -16.13 -40.02 8.94
N ASP A 20 -16.33 -39.87 10.25
CA ASP A 20 -17.18 -40.70 11.08
C ASP A 20 -18.04 -39.90 12.07
N GLN A 21 -19.08 -40.55 12.57
CA GLN A 21 -19.88 -40.07 13.69
C GLN A 21 -19.87 -41.13 14.80
N ILE A 22 -19.30 -40.79 15.95
CA ILE A 22 -19.11 -41.69 17.09
C ILE A 22 -19.84 -41.12 18.31
N LEU A 23 -20.67 -41.94 18.97
CA LEU A 23 -21.46 -41.52 20.13
C LEU A 23 -21.24 -42.49 21.29
N GLY A 24 -20.84 -42.01 22.47
CA GLY A 24 -20.67 -42.80 23.70
C GLY A 24 -22.00 -43.11 24.39
N PHE A 25 -22.81 -42.07 24.61
CA PHE A 25 -24.07 -42.03 25.39
C PHE A 25 -23.87 -41.96 26.91
N GLY A 26 -23.44 -43.02 27.56
CA GLY A 26 -23.24 -42.97 29.00
C GLY A 26 -22.31 -44.06 29.51
N GLY A 27 -21.63 -43.77 30.63
CA GLY A 27 -20.47 -44.57 31.05
C GLY A 27 -19.21 -43.76 30.87
N ASN A 28 -18.07 -44.31 31.25
CA ASN A 28 -16.78 -43.66 31.01
C ASN A 28 -16.15 -44.27 29.75
N ASP A 29 -16.27 -43.56 28.64
CA ASP A 29 -16.02 -44.08 27.30
C ASP A 29 -14.64 -43.70 26.75
N LEU A 30 -14.12 -44.54 25.85
CA LEU A 30 -12.99 -44.22 24.99
C LEU A 30 -13.42 -44.21 23.52
N LEU A 31 -13.38 -43.04 22.89
CA LEU A 31 -13.88 -42.81 21.54
C LEU A 31 -12.71 -42.31 20.68
N VAL A 32 -12.38 -43.03 19.60
CA VAL A 32 -11.20 -42.73 18.75
C VAL A 32 -11.62 -42.61 17.29
N GLY A 33 -11.43 -41.45 16.65
CA GLY A 33 -11.78 -41.16 15.26
C GLY A 33 -10.84 -41.80 14.23
N LEU A 34 -9.52 -41.60 14.41
CA LEU A 34 -8.39 -42.03 13.56
C LEU A 34 -8.06 -41.05 12.43
N ASN A 35 -8.68 -41.14 11.25
CA ASN A 35 -8.41 -40.21 10.15
C ASN A 35 -9.72 -39.74 9.53
N GLY A 36 -9.71 -38.53 9.00
CA GLY A 36 -10.88 -37.89 8.42
C GLY A 36 -11.56 -37.00 9.45
N ASN A 37 -12.39 -36.09 8.95
CA ASN A 37 -13.07 -35.10 9.79
C ASN A 37 -14.24 -35.78 10.55
N ASP A 38 -14.02 -36.04 11.83
CA ASP A 38 -14.89 -36.84 12.68
C ASP A 38 -15.77 -35.98 13.59
N VAL A 39 -16.94 -36.50 13.94
CA VAL A 39 -17.80 -35.93 14.97
C VAL A 39 -17.91 -36.93 16.11
N ILE A 40 -17.40 -36.58 17.28
CA ILE A 40 -17.31 -37.47 18.44
C ILE A 40 -18.06 -36.83 19.62
N GLN A 41 -18.98 -37.57 20.22
CA GLN A 41 -19.75 -37.12 21.40
C GLN A 41 -19.62 -38.15 22.53
N GLY A 42 -19.17 -37.70 23.71
CA GLY A 42 -19.01 -38.50 24.93
C GLY A 42 -20.36 -38.91 25.51
N GLY A 43 -21.07 -37.95 26.08
CA GLY A 43 -22.40 -38.16 26.65
C GLY A 43 -22.38 -37.95 28.16
N ASN A 44 -22.70 -38.96 28.96
CA ASN A 44 -22.63 -38.83 30.42
C ASN A 44 -21.53 -39.71 30.99
N GLY A 45 -20.60 -39.14 31.72
CA GLY A 45 -19.52 -39.86 32.38
C GLY A 45 -18.20 -39.16 32.15
N ASP A 46 -17.12 -39.71 32.70
CA ASP A 46 -15.79 -39.13 32.49
C ASP A 46 -15.16 -39.79 31.25
N ASP A 47 -15.29 -39.14 30.10
CA ASP A 47 -14.99 -39.69 28.77
C ASP A 47 -13.61 -39.28 28.25
N ARG A 48 -13.06 -40.08 27.33
CA ARG A 48 -11.86 -39.77 26.57
C ARG A 48 -12.14 -39.82 25.07
N LEU A 49 -12.04 -38.66 24.43
CA LEU A 49 -12.21 -38.48 22.99
C LEU A 49 -10.86 -38.22 22.33
N GLU A 50 -10.57 -38.93 21.24
CA GLU A 50 -9.39 -38.75 20.39
C GLU A 50 -9.86 -38.57 18.95
N GLY A 51 -9.68 -37.38 18.36
CA GLY A 51 -10.03 -37.09 16.96
C GLY A 51 -9.13 -37.86 16.00
N GLY A 52 -7.86 -37.47 15.92
CA GLY A 52 -6.86 -38.13 15.09
C GLY A 52 -6.29 -37.19 14.04
N GLU A 53 -6.21 -37.61 12.78
CA GLU A 53 -5.93 -36.71 11.66
C GLU A 53 -7.24 -36.20 11.06
N GLY A 54 -7.41 -34.90 10.85
CA GLY A 54 -8.64 -34.34 10.30
C GLY A 54 -9.03 -33.07 11.05
N ASP A 55 -10.01 -32.36 10.53
CA ASP A 55 -10.65 -31.27 11.29
C ASP A 55 -11.84 -31.88 12.05
N ASP A 56 -11.70 -32.10 13.35
CA ASP A 56 -12.63 -32.89 14.15
C ASP A 56 -13.49 -32.05 15.11
N ASP A 57 -14.73 -32.48 15.33
CA ASP A 57 -15.69 -31.89 16.27
C ASP A 57 -15.85 -32.80 17.51
N LEU A 58 -15.31 -32.41 18.65
CA LEU A 58 -15.28 -33.20 19.89
C LEU A 58 -16.18 -32.57 20.97
N TRP A 59 -17.14 -33.34 21.48
CA TRP A 59 -18.11 -32.91 22.49
C TRP A 59 -18.00 -33.83 23.71
N GLY A 60 -17.56 -33.29 24.86
CA GLY A 60 -17.49 -34.03 26.12
C GLY A 60 -18.89 -34.34 26.68
N ASP A 61 -19.79 -33.35 26.64
CA ASP A 61 -21.09 -33.33 27.30
C ASP A 61 -20.96 -33.29 28.84
N ALA A 62 -21.44 -34.27 29.59
CA ALA A 62 -21.52 -34.18 31.06
C ALA A 62 -20.52 -35.12 31.74
N GLY A 63 -19.68 -34.58 32.62
CA GLY A 63 -18.64 -35.32 33.33
C GLY A 63 -17.27 -34.69 33.13
N VAL A 64 -16.23 -35.25 33.75
CA VAL A 64 -14.87 -34.69 33.63
C VAL A 64 -14.12 -35.39 32.50
N ASP A 65 -14.08 -34.73 31.35
CA ASP A 65 -13.68 -35.31 30.09
C ASP A 65 -12.23 -34.99 29.68
N THR A 66 -11.70 -35.79 28.77
CA THR A 66 -10.44 -35.53 28.08
C THR A 66 -10.64 -35.58 26.58
N LEU A 67 -10.57 -34.41 25.95
CA LEU A 67 -10.65 -34.21 24.51
C LEU A 67 -9.25 -33.99 23.94
N VAL A 68 -8.90 -34.76 22.92
CA VAL A 68 -7.64 -34.64 22.18
C VAL A 68 -7.99 -34.55 20.70
N GLY A 69 -7.83 -33.37 20.10
CA GLY A 69 -8.10 -33.13 18.67
C GLY A 69 -7.17 -33.97 17.81
N GLY A 70 -5.87 -33.66 17.83
CA GLY A 70 -4.87 -34.41 17.10
C GLY A 70 -4.17 -33.52 16.08
N ALA A 71 -4.31 -33.81 14.80
CA ALA A 71 -3.73 -33.02 13.72
C ALA A 71 -4.83 -32.50 12.81
N GLY A 72 -4.90 -31.19 12.61
CA GLY A 72 -5.95 -30.53 11.84
C GLY A 72 -6.49 -29.34 12.60
N GLN A 73 -7.65 -28.81 12.19
CA GLN A 73 -8.30 -27.71 12.88
C GLN A 73 -9.49 -28.25 13.66
N ASP A 74 -9.25 -28.53 14.94
CA ASP A 74 -10.22 -29.22 15.77
C ASP A 74 -11.07 -28.24 16.58
N ARG A 75 -12.33 -28.59 16.81
CA ARG A 75 -13.24 -27.85 17.69
C ARG A 75 -13.60 -28.70 18.90
N LEU A 76 -13.27 -28.19 20.08
CA LEU A 76 -13.39 -28.91 21.35
C LEU A 76 -14.40 -28.21 22.26
N ILE A 77 -15.42 -28.95 22.71
CA ILE A 77 -16.45 -28.50 23.65
C ILE A 77 -16.43 -29.40 24.89
N GLY A 78 -15.99 -28.84 26.03
CA GLY A 78 -16.01 -29.54 27.33
C GLY A 78 -17.32 -29.39 28.12
N ASP A 79 -18.12 -28.36 27.80
CA ASP A 79 -19.27 -27.92 28.61
C ASP A 79 -18.87 -27.37 30.00
N ALA A 80 -19.49 -27.78 31.11
CA ALA A 80 -19.46 -27.03 32.37
C ALA A 80 -18.55 -27.62 33.45
N ASP A 81 -17.99 -28.80 33.21
CA ASP A 81 -17.30 -29.59 34.22
C ASP A 81 -15.83 -29.14 34.36
N GLY A 82 -14.83 -30.02 34.31
CA GLY A 82 -13.46 -29.67 34.71
C GLY A 82 -12.45 -30.31 33.78
N ASP A 83 -12.62 -30.01 32.50
CA ASP A 83 -12.23 -30.88 31.40
C ASP A 83 -10.80 -30.62 30.97
N LYS A 84 -10.26 -31.55 30.19
CA LYS A 84 -8.96 -31.38 29.55
C LYS A 84 -9.15 -31.31 28.05
N LEU A 85 -8.91 -30.14 27.48
CA LEU A 85 -8.99 -29.89 26.04
C LEU A 85 -7.57 -29.73 25.50
N SER A 86 -7.20 -30.56 24.54
CA SER A 86 -5.91 -30.51 23.86
C SER A 86 -6.17 -30.48 22.36
N GLY A 87 -5.93 -29.35 21.69
CA GLY A 87 -6.11 -29.23 20.24
C GLY A 87 -5.09 -30.11 19.52
N GLY A 88 -3.83 -29.71 19.53
CA GLY A 88 -2.73 -30.54 19.03
C GLY A 88 -1.92 -29.81 17.97
N ASP A 89 -1.71 -30.46 16.83
CA ASP A 89 -1.04 -29.87 15.67
C ASP A 89 -2.08 -29.19 14.78
N GLY A 90 -2.11 -27.87 14.73
CA GLY A 90 -3.00 -27.15 13.81
C GLY A 90 -3.48 -25.84 14.40
N PHE A 91 -4.72 -25.46 14.09
CA PHE A 91 -5.34 -24.24 14.62
C PHE A 91 -6.66 -24.63 15.26
N ASP A 92 -6.64 -24.76 16.58
CA ASP A 92 -7.68 -25.47 17.32
C ASP A 92 -8.54 -24.52 18.16
N THR A 93 -9.83 -24.81 18.24
CA THR A 93 -10.85 -23.97 18.88
C THR A 93 -11.37 -24.61 20.16
N ALA A 94 -11.33 -23.87 21.27
CA ALA A 94 -12.16 -24.14 22.43
C ALA A 94 -13.47 -23.36 22.33
N ASP A 95 -14.61 -24.06 22.30
CA ASP A 95 -15.93 -23.47 22.06
C ASP A 95 -16.80 -23.49 23.32
N TYR A 96 -17.15 -22.29 23.80
CA TYR A 96 -18.00 -22.06 24.97
C TYR A 96 -19.32 -21.34 24.63
N VAL A 97 -19.73 -21.29 23.36
CA VAL A 97 -20.92 -20.55 22.89
C VAL A 97 -22.19 -21.00 23.63
N ARG A 98 -22.25 -22.25 24.05
CA ARG A 98 -23.40 -22.85 24.75
C ARG A 98 -23.38 -22.67 26.26
N SER A 99 -22.36 -22.02 26.81
CA SER A 99 -22.26 -21.76 28.24
C SER A 99 -23.44 -20.93 28.74
N GLY A 100 -23.96 -21.29 29.91
CA GLY A 100 -25.03 -20.56 30.60
C GLY A 100 -24.55 -19.37 31.43
N ALA A 101 -23.26 -19.06 31.39
CA ALA A 101 -22.62 -17.97 32.12
C ALA A 101 -21.39 -17.45 31.36
N ALA A 102 -20.94 -16.26 31.75
CA ALA A 102 -19.67 -15.69 31.31
C ALA A 102 -18.50 -16.65 31.53
N ILE A 103 -17.49 -16.59 30.68
CA ILE A 103 -16.31 -17.43 30.65
C ILE A 103 -15.06 -16.55 30.85
N THR A 104 -14.15 -17.01 31.68
CA THR A 104 -12.79 -16.46 31.76
C THR A 104 -11.82 -17.47 31.16
N VAL A 105 -11.09 -17.09 30.12
CA VAL A 105 -10.04 -17.90 29.46
C VAL A 105 -8.68 -17.20 29.56
N ASP A 106 -7.64 -17.98 29.88
CA ASP A 106 -6.24 -17.56 29.84
C ASP A 106 -5.43 -18.66 29.14
N LEU A 107 -5.02 -18.41 27.89
CA LEU A 107 -4.26 -19.39 27.10
C LEU A 107 -2.80 -19.51 27.57
N VAL A 108 -2.23 -18.50 28.23
CA VAL A 108 -0.88 -18.59 28.85
C VAL A 108 -0.91 -19.53 30.05
N ALA A 109 -1.92 -19.40 30.91
CA ALA A 109 -2.13 -20.30 32.04
C ALA A 109 -2.68 -21.67 31.59
N GLY A 110 -3.28 -21.73 30.40
CA GLY A 110 -3.93 -22.91 29.86
C GLY A 110 -5.20 -23.26 30.66
N THR A 111 -6.03 -22.27 30.98
CA THR A 111 -7.23 -22.46 31.81
C THR A 111 -8.44 -21.75 31.25
N ALA A 112 -9.63 -22.35 31.43
CA ALA A 112 -10.92 -21.70 31.25
C ALA A 112 -11.86 -22.01 32.42
N MET A 113 -12.76 -21.08 32.75
CA MET A 113 -13.79 -21.31 33.76
C MET A 113 -15.05 -20.49 33.50
N ALA A 114 -16.22 -21.08 33.76
CA ALA A 114 -17.46 -20.33 33.83
C ALA A 114 -17.57 -19.51 35.13
N ALA A 115 -18.19 -18.34 35.06
CA ALA A 115 -18.35 -17.41 36.17
C ALA A 115 -19.12 -18.05 37.34
N GLY A 116 -18.47 -18.08 38.51
CA GLY A 116 -19.01 -18.74 39.71
C GLY A 116 -18.82 -20.26 39.75
N GLY A 117 -18.15 -20.83 38.76
CA GLY A 117 -17.68 -22.22 38.75
C GLY A 117 -16.60 -22.49 39.82
N THR A 118 -16.42 -23.76 40.16
CA THR A 118 -15.35 -24.21 41.08
C THR A 118 -14.32 -25.11 40.40
N THR A 119 -14.60 -25.54 39.18
CA THR A 119 -13.75 -26.35 38.30
C THR A 119 -13.21 -25.45 37.19
N HIS A 120 -12.07 -25.83 36.62
CA HIS A 120 -11.43 -25.13 35.52
C HIS A 120 -11.11 -26.17 34.46
N ASP A 121 -11.39 -25.84 33.22
CA ASP A 121 -10.88 -26.61 32.10
C ASP A 121 -9.39 -26.33 31.96
N ARG A 122 -8.68 -27.30 31.41
CA ARG A 122 -7.25 -27.23 31.12
C ARG A 122 -7.05 -27.28 29.62
N LEU A 123 -6.50 -26.19 29.09
CA LEU A 123 -6.30 -25.97 27.67
C LEU A 123 -4.83 -26.20 27.30
N ALA A 124 -4.59 -26.81 26.15
CA ALA A 124 -3.25 -26.96 25.59
C ALA A 124 -3.31 -27.03 24.05
N GLY A 125 -2.44 -26.29 23.36
CA GLY A 125 -2.48 -26.20 21.89
C GLY A 125 -3.85 -25.74 21.41
N ILE A 126 -4.30 -24.61 21.97
CA ILE A 126 -5.54 -23.95 21.58
C ILE A 126 -5.13 -22.56 21.16
N GLU A 127 -5.56 -22.16 19.97
CA GLU A 127 -5.24 -20.86 19.38
C GLU A 127 -6.52 -20.03 19.17
N ALA A 128 -7.69 -20.67 19.14
CA ALA A 128 -8.98 -20.02 19.02
C ALA A 128 -9.90 -20.27 20.22
N VAL A 129 -10.66 -19.24 20.58
CA VAL A 129 -11.66 -19.30 21.64
C VAL A 129 -12.94 -18.63 21.16
N GLU A 130 -14.06 -19.36 21.27
CA GLU A 130 -15.39 -18.77 21.15
C GLU A 130 -16.01 -18.62 22.54
N GLY A 131 -16.24 -17.39 22.95
CA GLY A 131 -16.90 -17.01 24.19
C GLY A 131 -18.39 -17.39 24.23
N SER A 132 -19.02 -17.10 25.34
CA SER A 132 -20.44 -17.28 25.58
C SER A 132 -21.27 -16.12 25.00
N PHE A 133 -22.52 -15.95 25.44
CA PHE A 133 -23.33 -14.77 25.14
C PHE A 133 -23.45 -13.84 26.36
N TYR A 134 -22.46 -13.87 27.23
CA TYR A 134 -22.36 -13.06 28.45
C TYR A 134 -20.97 -12.45 28.52
N ASN A 135 -20.81 -11.45 29.38
CA ASN A 135 -19.57 -10.71 29.62
C ASN A 135 -18.37 -11.60 29.95
N ASP A 136 -17.63 -12.00 28.92
CA ASP A 136 -16.48 -12.87 28.98
C ASP A 136 -15.18 -12.10 29.23
N GLU A 137 -14.16 -12.81 29.71
CA GLU A 137 -12.78 -12.30 29.83
C GLU A 137 -11.86 -13.29 29.12
N LEU A 138 -11.40 -12.96 27.92
CA LEU A 138 -10.60 -13.84 27.06
C LEU A 138 -9.18 -13.30 26.96
N SER A 139 -8.17 -14.14 27.21
CA SER A 139 -6.76 -13.78 27.04
C SER A 139 -6.01 -14.83 26.21
N GLY A 140 -5.34 -14.34 25.18
CA GLY A 140 -4.47 -15.07 24.26
C GLY A 140 -3.13 -15.46 24.88
N ASN A 141 -2.11 -15.59 24.03
CA ASN A 141 -0.73 -15.88 24.39
C ASN A 141 0.25 -15.14 23.46
N ASP A 142 1.49 -15.61 23.30
CA ASP A 142 2.51 -14.95 22.45
C ASP A 142 2.44 -15.37 20.96
N GLY A 143 1.43 -16.14 20.57
CA GLY A 143 1.22 -16.65 19.21
C GLY A 143 -0.11 -16.17 18.63
N TYR A 144 -0.30 -16.35 17.32
CA TYR A 144 -1.53 -15.99 16.61
C TYR A 144 -2.78 -16.56 17.29
N ASN A 145 -3.67 -15.70 17.75
CA ASN A 145 -4.93 -16.06 18.40
C ASN A 145 -6.16 -15.53 17.67
N LEU A 146 -7.26 -16.29 17.71
CA LEU A 146 -8.60 -15.87 17.29
C LEU A 146 -9.54 -15.89 18.49
N LEU A 147 -9.94 -14.73 19.00
CA LEU A 147 -10.76 -14.61 20.19
C LEU A 147 -12.08 -13.91 19.85
N ARG A 148 -13.21 -14.56 20.14
CA ARG A 148 -14.55 -14.00 19.89
C ARG A 148 -15.36 -13.92 21.18
N GLY A 149 -15.83 -12.73 21.55
CA GLY A 149 -16.73 -12.50 22.69
C GLY A 149 -18.18 -12.91 22.39
N ASN A 150 -18.61 -12.78 21.13
CA ASN A 150 -19.98 -12.98 20.64
C ASN A 150 -20.99 -11.97 21.20
N GLY A 151 -21.28 -11.98 22.49
CA GLY A 151 -22.13 -10.94 23.04
C GLY A 151 -22.12 -10.88 24.55
N GLY A 152 -22.60 -9.78 25.09
CA GLY A 152 -22.18 -9.35 26.42
C GLY A 152 -21.15 -8.25 26.29
N ASN A 153 -20.76 -7.65 27.41
CA ASN A 153 -19.69 -6.66 27.42
C ASN A 153 -18.39 -7.39 27.79
N ASP A 154 -17.57 -7.65 26.79
CA ASP A 154 -16.45 -8.57 26.86
C ASP A 154 -15.12 -7.83 27.04
N VAL A 155 -14.14 -8.52 27.63
CA VAL A 155 -12.77 -8.06 27.81
C VAL A 155 -11.86 -9.04 27.09
N ILE A 156 -11.17 -8.60 26.03
CA ILE A 156 -10.38 -9.48 25.17
C ILE A 156 -8.94 -8.94 25.06
N HIS A 157 -7.95 -9.78 25.36
CA HIS A 157 -6.53 -9.46 25.23
C HIS A 157 -5.83 -10.47 24.31
N GLY A 158 -5.23 -10.02 23.20
CA GLY A 158 -4.40 -10.84 22.31
C GLY A 158 -3.06 -11.20 22.93
N LEU A 159 -2.39 -10.19 23.51
CA LEU A 159 -1.05 -10.21 24.11
C LEU A 159 0.08 -10.07 23.10
N GLY A 160 0.46 -11.14 22.40
CA GLY A 160 1.51 -11.05 21.39
C GLY A 160 1.26 -12.01 20.25
N GLY A 161 1.74 -11.68 19.05
CA GLY A 161 1.29 -12.37 17.84
C GLY A 161 0.39 -11.45 17.02
N ALA A 162 0.03 -11.87 15.82
CA ALA A 162 -0.80 -11.07 14.91
C ALA A 162 -2.27 -11.47 15.07
N ASP A 163 -2.93 -11.01 16.12
CA ASP A 163 -4.17 -11.59 16.61
C ASP A 163 -5.42 -11.09 15.87
N VAL A 164 -6.50 -11.86 15.96
CA VAL A 164 -7.83 -11.47 15.47
C VAL A 164 -8.82 -11.50 16.61
N LEU A 165 -9.32 -10.32 16.99
CA LEU A 165 -10.22 -10.13 18.12
C LEU A 165 -11.58 -9.59 17.63
N ASP A 166 -12.67 -10.16 18.12
CA ASP A 166 -14.04 -9.78 17.76
C ASP A 166 -14.90 -9.70 19.04
N GLY A 167 -15.35 -8.50 19.41
CA GLY A 167 -16.20 -8.28 20.58
C GLY A 167 -17.61 -8.83 20.36
N GLY A 168 -18.26 -8.41 19.28
CA GLY A 168 -19.58 -8.87 18.89
C GLY A 168 -20.67 -7.91 19.33
N PHE A 169 -21.59 -8.35 20.20
CA PHE A 169 -22.68 -7.50 20.69
C PHE A 169 -22.45 -7.06 22.14
N GLY A 170 -22.23 -5.77 22.37
CA GLY A 170 -22.11 -5.21 23.71
C GLY A 170 -21.21 -4.00 23.69
N ASP A 171 -20.93 -3.43 24.86
CA ASP A 171 -19.87 -2.42 24.97
C ASP A 171 -18.57 -3.14 25.38
N ASP A 172 -17.69 -3.40 24.41
CA ASP A 172 -16.54 -4.31 24.53
C ASP A 172 -15.21 -3.57 24.73
N GLN A 173 -14.21 -4.28 25.27
CA GLN A 173 -12.85 -3.78 25.42
C GLN A 173 -11.84 -4.77 24.85
N LEU A 174 -11.12 -4.35 23.81
CA LEU A 174 -10.19 -5.20 23.06
C LEU A 174 -8.78 -4.59 23.09
N TRP A 175 -7.77 -5.41 23.42
CA TRP A 175 -6.35 -5.07 23.31
C TRP A 175 -5.64 -6.08 22.42
N GLY A 176 -5.08 -5.62 21.30
CA GLY A 176 -4.24 -6.43 20.40
C GLY A 176 -2.97 -6.88 21.11
N GLY A 177 -2.07 -5.93 21.37
CA GLY A 177 -0.83 -6.17 22.09
C GLY A 177 0.38 -5.96 21.19
N ASP A 178 1.31 -6.91 21.19
CA ASP A 178 2.49 -6.87 20.31
C ASP A 178 2.20 -7.66 19.01
N GLY A 179 2.10 -7.01 17.86
CA GLY A 179 1.94 -7.67 16.57
C GLY A 179 1.12 -6.86 15.58
N GLU A 180 0.81 -7.43 14.41
CA GLU A 180 -0.10 -6.76 13.46
C GLU A 180 -1.50 -7.35 13.69
N ASP A 181 -2.31 -6.64 14.46
CA ASP A 181 -3.57 -7.15 14.99
C ASP A 181 -4.78 -6.68 14.16
N THR A 182 -5.86 -7.46 14.21
CA THR A 182 -7.17 -7.09 13.66
C THR A 182 -8.21 -7.11 14.76
N LEU A 183 -8.76 -5.95 15.09
CA LEU A 183 -9.76 -5.78 16.15
C LEU A 183 -11.09 -5.32 15.53
N THR A 184 -12.18 -5.99 15.90
CA THR A 184 -13.55 -5.58 15.57
C THR A 184 -14.36 -5.45 16.85
N GLY A 185 -14.91 -4.27 17.12
CA GLY A 185 -15.80 -4.03 18.27
C GLY A 185 -17.15 -4.71 18.06
N GLY A 186 -17.84 -4.31 16.99
CA GLY A 186 -19.12 -4.91 16.61
C GLY A 186 -20.27 -3.94 16.86
N ALA A 187 -21.16 -4.24 17.79
CA ALA A 187 -22.33 -3.41 18.06
C ALA A 187 -22.41 -3.02 19.53
N GLY A 188 -22.39 -1.72 19.80
CA GLY A 188 -22.33 -1.11 21.12
C GLY A 188 -21.26 -0.03 21.13
N ASN A 189 -20.90 0.53 22.29
CA ASN A 189 -19.85 1.54 22.34
C ASN A 189 -18.55 0.88 22.81
N ASP A 190 -17.66 0.61 21.86
CA ASP A 190 -16.50 -0.25 22.06
C ASP A 190 -15.23 0.56 22.33
N SER A 191 -14.25 -0.08 22.96
CA SER A 191 -12.91 0.48 23.17
C SER A 191 -11.85 -0.49 22.64
N LEU A 192 -11.16 -0.08 21.56
CA LEU A 192 -10.18 -0.89 20.86
C LEU A 192 -8.79 -0.26 21.01
N PHE A 193 -7.81 -1.08 21.36
CA PHE A 193 -6.41 -0.69 21.53
C PHE A 193 -5.53 -1.64 20.69
N GLY A 194 -4.92 -1.14 19.61
CA GLY A 194 -3.96 -1.91 18.80
C GLY A 194 -2.68 -2.19 19.58
N GLU A 195 -2.15 -1.16 20.25
CA GLU A 195 -0.90 -1.16 21.02
C GLU A 195 0.35 -1.10 20.13
N ALA A 196 1.01 -2.21 19.80
CA ALA A 196 2.29 -2.19 19.12
C ALA A 196 2.30 -3.03 17.84
N GLY A 197 2.36 -2.36 16.70
CA GLY A 197 2.47 -2.94 15.37
C GLY A 197 1.59 -2.18 14.40
N ASN A 198 1.36 -2.73 13.21
CA ASN A 198 0.50 -2.06 12.22
C ASN A 198 -0.89 -2.70 12.29
N ASP A 199 -1.79 -2.06 13.00
CA ASP A 199 -3.06 -2.66 13.41
C ASP A 199 -4.21 -2.21 12.52
N THR A 200 -5.23 -3.07 12.43
CA THR A 200 -6.51 -2.76 11.79
C THR A 200 -7.62 -2.77 12.83
N LEU A 201 -8.21 -1.60 13.09
CA LEU A 201 -9.26 -1.42 14.08
C LEU A 201 -10.58 -1.02 13.41
N LYS A 202 -11.65 -1.72 13.74
CA LYS A 202 -13.02 -1.43 13.29
C LYS A 202 -13.97 -1.32 14.48
N GLY A 203 -14.54 -0.15 14.71
CA GLY A 203 -15.51 0.10 15.79
C GLY A 203 -16.82 -0.66 15.53
N GLY A 204 -17.56 -0.24 14.51
CA GLY A 204 -18.81 -0.88 14.10
C GLY A 204 -20.01 0.03 14.34
N ASP A 205 -21.06 -0.48 14.99
CA ASP A 205 -22.26 0.30 15.32
C ASP A 205 -22.11 0.89 16.73
N GLY A 206 -21.93 2.19 16.92
CA GLY A 206 -21.59 2.65 18.27
C GLY A 206 -21.29 4.13 18.44
N ASN A 207 -20.63 4.46 19.54
CA ASN A 207 -19.74 5.62 19.59
C ASN A 207 -18.44 5.07 20.16
N ASP A 208 -17.53 4.72 19.28
CA ASP A 208 -16.41 3.86 19.60
C ASP A 208 -15.15 4.67 19.89
N GLU A 209 -14.28 4.12 20.72
CA GLU A 209 -12.94 4.66 20.96
C GLU A 209 -11.88 3.72 20.38
N LEU A 210 -11.21 4.16 19.31
CA LEU A 210 -10.16 3.41 18.63
C LEU A 210 -8.81 4.09 18.89
N TYR A 211 -7.86 3.32 19.41
CA TYR A 211 -6.50 3.74 19.68
C TYR A 211 -5.53 2.81 18.92
N GLY A 212 -4.91 3.29 17.85
CA GLY A 212 -3.96 2.53 17.04
C GLY A 212 -2.74 2.13 17.87
N GLY A 213 -1.96 3.12 18.30
CA GLY A 213 -0.86 2.90 19.23
C GLY A 213 0.47 3.24 18.58
N ALA A 214 1.33 2.26 18.36
CA ALA A 214 2.64 2.44 17.76
C ALA A 214 2.77 1.60 16.50
N GLY A 215 2.99 2.25 15.37
CA GLY A 215 3.03 1.62 14.05
C GLY A 215 2.16 2.41 13.09
N ASN A 216 1.91 1.88 11.90
CA ASN A 216 1.08 2.55 10.91
C ASN A 216 -0.29 1.87 10.88
N ASP A 217 -1.25 2.48 11.55
CA ASP A 217 -2.54 1.84 11.84
C ASP A 217 -3.63 2.26 10.84
N SER A 218 -4.63 1.39 10.68
CA SER A 218 -5.83 1.64 9.88
C SER A 218 -7.07 1.58 10.77
N LEU A 219 -7.77 2.71 10.90
CA LEU A 219 -8.92 2.87 11.80
C LEU A 219 -10.20 3.17 11.02
N GLU A 220 -11.25 2.39 11.27
CA GLU A 220 -12.61 2.57 10.75
C GLU A 220 -13.59 2.70 11.93
N GLY A 221 -14.18 3.89 12.13
CA GLY A 221 -15.16 4.14 13.20
C GLY A 221 -16.43 3.31 13.00
N GLY A 222 -17.14 3.57 11.90
CA GLY A 222 -18.37 2.87 11.54
C GLY A 222 -19.57 3.79 11.69
N LEU A 223 -20.69 3.29 12.20
CA LEU A 223 -21.85 4.12 12.46
C LEU A 223 -21.72 4.81 13.81
N GLY A 224 -21.91 6.13 13.82
CA GLY A 224 -22.14 6.89 15.03
C GLY A 224 -21.20 8.06 15.14
N GLY A 225 -20.65 8.31 16.33
CA GLY A 225 -19.79 9.46 16.57
C GLY A 225 -18.53 9.05 17.30
N ASP A 226 -17.50 8.72 16.53
CA ASP A 226 -16.38 7.92 17.01
C ASP A 226 -15.16 8.78 17.37
N ARG A 227 -14.24 8.19 18.12
CA ARG A 227 -12.93 8.76 18.43
C ARG A 227 -11.86 7.86 17.83
N LEU A 228 -11.14 8.36 16.85
CA LEU A 228 -10.02 7.68 16.22
C LEU A 228 -8.72 8.40 16.60
N ASP A 229 -7.83 7.69 17.30
CA ASP A 229 -6.50 8.16 17.69
C ASP A 229 -5.44 7.21 17.12
N GLY A 230 -4.76 7.60 16.05
CA GLY A 230 -3.73 6.77 15.42
C GLY A 230 -2.53 6.52 16.32
N GLY A 231 -2.16 7.53 17.11
CA GLY A 231 -1.02 7.44 18.02
C GLY A 231 0.30 7.81 17.34
N ALA A 232 1.21 6.84 17.23
CA ALA A 232 2.59 7.04 16.81
C ALA A 232 2.90 6.24 15.55
N GLY A 233 2.90 6.93 14.42
CA GLY A 233 3.42 6.41 13.16
C GLY A 233 2.86 7.23 12.03
N ILE A 234 2.38 6.58 10.98
CA ILE A 234 1.64 7.20 9.90
C ILE A 234 0.30 6.47 9.80
N ASP A 235 -0.72 7.08 10.37
CA ASP A 235 -1.99 6.41 10.63
C ASP A 235 -3.05 6.86 9.63
N THR A 236 -3.96 5.94 9.30
CA THR A 236 -5.00 6.13 8.29
C THR A 236 -6.38 6.00 8.90
N ALA A 237 -7.20 7.05 8.79
CA ALA A 237 -8.65 6.93 8.98
C ALA A 237 -9.28 6.50 7.65
N THR A 238 -10.04 5.42 7.64
CA THR A 238 -10.67 4.90 6.42
C THR A 238 -12.19 4.93 6.49
N TYR A 239 -12.79 5.44 5.42
CA TYR A 239 -14.23 5.52 5.19
C TYR A 239 -14.66 4.68 3.97
N GLY A 240 -13.81 3.74 3.54
CA GLY A 240 -13.99 2.98 2.30
C GLY A 240 -15.26 2.12 2.24
N ASN A 241 -15.85 1.80 3.39
CA ASN A 241 -17.12 1.06 3.48
C ASN A 241 -18.35 1.99 3.58
N SER A 242 -18.17 3.30 3.69
CA SER A 242 -19.28 4.25 3.67
C SER A 242 -19.97 4.25 2.31
N ASN A 243 -21.31 4.32 2.34
CA ASN A 243 -22.13 4.35 1.14
C ASN A 243 -22.49 5.77 0.68
N ILE A 244 -21.96 6.78 1.37
CA ILE A 244 -22.16 8.19 1.08
C ILE A 244 -20.82 8.91 1.06
N GLY A 245 -20.79 10.09 0.46
CA GLY A 245 -19.60 10.92 0.43
C GLY A 245 -19.32 11.50 1.81
N VAL A 246 -18.06 11.47 2.24
CA VAL A 246 -17.61 11.93 3.56
C VAL A 246 -16.94 13.31 3.47
N SER A 247 -16.98 14.05 4.57
CA SER A 247 -16.30 15.34 4.71
C SER A 247 -15.29 15.30 5.84
N VAL A 248 -14.00 15.22 5.52
CA VAL A 248 -12.90 15.04 6.48
C VAL A 248 -11.98 16.26 6.51
N SER A 249 -11.58 16.68 7.72
CA SER A 249 -10.55 17.69 7.93
C SER A 249 -9.59 17.28 9.05
N LEU A 250 -8.34 16.98 8.68
CA LEU A 250 -7.29 16.63 9.63
C LEU A 250 -6.90 17.85 10.48
N TRP A 251 -6.87 19.06 9.89
CA TRP A 251 -6.65 20.29 10.66
C TRP A 251 -7.71 20.53 11.74
N ALA A 252 -8.99 20.28 11.43
CA ALA A 252 -10.07 20.41 12.40
C ALA A 252 -10.15 19.22 13.38
N GLY A 253 -9.49 18.10 13.04
CA GLY A 253 -9.56 16.83 13.75
C GLY A 253 -10.97 16.23 13.73
N ARG A 254 -11.67 16.29 12.59
CA ARG A 254 -13.06 15.84 12.47
C ARG A 254 -13.39 15.23 11.11
N ALA A 255 -14.36 14.32 11.11
CA ALA A 255 -15.01 13.82 9.90
C ALA A 255 -16.54 13.81 10.09
N ASP A 256 -17.27 14.20 9.05
CA ASP A 256 -18.71 13.99 8.92
C ASP A 256 -18.92 12.93 7.84
N ASP A 257 -19.26 11.73 8.27
CA ASP A 257 -19.55 10.57 7.42
C ASP A 257 -21.04 10.36 7.17
N GLY A 258 -21.89 11.25 7.71
CA GLY A 258 -23.34 11.25 7.62
C GLY A 258 -24.07 10.13 8.37
N ASP A 259 -23.37 9.33 9.19
CA ASP A 259 -23.94 8.23 9.97
C ASP A 259 -24.11 8.56 11.46
N GLY A 260 -23.81 9.79 11.87
CA GLY A 260 -24.03 10.23 13.24
C GLY A 260 -23.56 11.66 13.52
N PRO A 261 -23.20 11.97 14.78
CA PRO A 261 -22.35 13.12 15.10
C PRO A 261 -20.97 12.99 14.45
N ASP A 262 -20.30 14.09 14.14
CA ASP A 262 -18.94 14.06 13.58
C ASP A 262 -17.96 13.23 14.45
N ASP A 263 -17.16 12.39 13.79
CA ASP A 263 -16.01 11.72 14.39
C ASP A 263 -14.96 12.74 14.87
N ALA A 264 -14.17 12.33 15.86
CA ALA A 264 -12.98 13.03 16.31
C ALA A 264 -11.72 12.28 15.84
N LEU A 265 -10.91 12.96 15.02
CA LEU A 265 -9.65 12.43 14.49
C LEU A 265 -8.47 13.04 15.23
N LEU A 266 -7.58 12.19 15.74
CA LEU A 266 -6.35 12.59 16.45
C LEU A 266 -5.17 11.78 15.94
N ASN A 267 -4.03 12.44 15.74
CA ASN A 267 -2.81 11.78 15.26
C ASN A 267 -3.07 10.90 14.03
N ILE A 268 -3.84 11.43 13.08
CA ILE A 268 -4.11 10.78 11.79
C ILE A 268 -3.38 11.61 10.73
N GLU A 269 -2.59 10.96 9.89
CA GLU A 269 -1.87 11.59 8.78
C GLU A 269 -2.54 11.33 7.43
N ASN A 270 -3.26 10.22 7.30
CA ASN A 270 -3.84 9.78 6.03
C ASN A 270 -5.35 9.59 6.13
N VAL A 271 -6.04 9.78 5.00
CA VAL A 271 -7.47 9.54 4.88
C VAL A 271 -7.75 8.79 3.59
N ASP A 272 -8.45 7.67 3.73
CA ASP A 272 -9.10 6.99 2.61
C ASP A 272 -10.60 7.34 2.66
N GLY A 273 -11.10 7.96 1.60
CA GLY A 273 -12.50 8.34 1.40
C GLY A 273 -13.42 7.15 1.17
N SER A 274 -14.57 7.41 0.57
CA SER A 274 -15.62 6.45 0.26
C SER A 274 -15.65 6.11 -1.23
N ALA A 275 -16.61 5.29 -1.68
CA ALA A 275 -16.88 5.12 -3.12
C ALA A 275 -17.83 6.19 -3.70
N SER A 276 -18.02 7.31 -2.98
CA SER A 276 -18.88 8.44 -3.34
C SER A 276 -18.10 9.75 -3.34
N GLY A 277 -18.72 10.83 -3.85
CA GLY A 277 -18.08 12.15 -3.91
C GLY A 277 -17.73 12.72 -2.53
N ASP A 278 -16.44 12.75 -2.21
CA ASP A 278 -15.88 13.15 -0.91
C ASP A 278 -15.32 14.58 -0.88
N SER A 279 -15.12 15.10 0.32
CA SER A 279 -14.43 16.36 0.60
C SER A 279 -13.36 16.12 1.66
N LEU A 280 -12.09 15.98 1.26
CA LEU A 280 -10.98 15.63 2.13
C LEU A 280 -10.00 16.80 2.23
N SER A 281 -9.57 17.13 3.46
CA SER A 281 -8.55 18.16 3.71
C SER A 281 -7.49 17.70 4.72
N GLY A 282 -6.24 17.99 4.40
CA GLY A 282 -5.04 17.68 5.18
C GLY A 282 -4.83 18.62 6.39
N ASP A 283 -3.57 18.72 6.82
CA ASP A 283 -3.14 19.60 7.90
C ASP A 283 -1.83 20.36 7.59
N GLN A 284 -0.83 20.32 8.48
CA GLN A 284 0.48 20.95 8.23
C GLN A 284 1.60 19.94 7.98
N LYS A 285 1.27 18.65 8.06
CA LYS A 285 2.19 17.54 7.87
C LYS A 285 2.10 17.06 6.43
N ALA A 286 2.92 16.07 6.07
CA ALA A 286 2.73 15.35 4.83
C ALA A 286 1.56 14.37 5.00
N ASN A 287 0.50 14.55 4.22
CA ASN A 287 -0.71 13.74 4.25
C ASN A 287 -0.84 12.90 2.98
N VAL A 288 -1.47 11.73 3.09
CA VAL A 288 -1.97 10.97 1.93
C VAL A 288 -3.49 10.98 1.96
N LEU A 289 -4.10 11.61 0.97
CA LEU A 289 -5.56 11.69 0.82
C LEU A 289 -5.99 10.92 -0.42
N LYS A 290 -6.86 9.92 -0.26
CA LYS A 290 -7.42 9.15 -1.37
C LYS A 290 -8.93 9.32 -1.46
N GLY A 291 -9.45 9.79 -2.59
CA GLY A 291 -10.89 9.88 -2.87
C GLY A 291 -11.54 8.54 -3.23
N LEU A 292 -10.74 7.57 -3.69
CA LEU A 292 -11.18 6.24 -4.17
C LEU A 292 -12.13 6.30 -5.37
N GLY A 293 -13.42 6.57 -5.17
CA GLY A 293 -14.37 6.67 -6.27
C GLY A 293 -15.39 7.74 -5.97
N GLY A 294 -15.80 8.53 -6.96
CA GLY A 294 -16.61 9.69 -6.65
C GLY A 294 -16.46 10.81 -7.65
N ASN A 295 -16.68 12.03 -7.20
CA ASN A 295 -16.19 13.24 -7.85
C ASN A 295 -15.73 14.08 -6.67
N ASP A 296 -14.44 14.00 -6.39
CA ASP A 296 -13.91 14.30 -5.07
C ASP A 296 -13.28 15.68 -5.04
N TRP A 297 -13.21 16.25 -3.85
CA TRP A 297 -12.48 17.47 -3.59
C TRP A 297 -11.43 17.19 -2.51
N LEU A 298 -10.17 17.18 -2.93
CA LEU A 298 -9.02 16.95 -2.07
C LEU A 298 -8.21 18.24 -1.92
N VAL A 299 -7.78 18.54 -0.70
CA VAL A 299 -6.93 19.70 -0.36
C VAL A 299 -5.79 19.24 0.57
N GLY A 300 -4.54 19.40 0.16
CA GLY A 300 -3.35 19.05 0.95
C GLY A 300 -3.13 19.99 2.15
N ASP A 301 -3.44 21.28 1.97
CA ASP A 301 -3.16 22.39 2.90
C ASP A 301 -1.66 22.77 2.96
N LEU A 302 -0.94 22.52 4.05
CA LEU A 302 0.52 22.71 4.08
C LEU A 302 1.15 21.34 4.23
N GLY A 303 2.26 21.08 3.55
CA GLY A 303 2.83 19.75 3.66
C GLY A 303 3.74 19.42 2.51
N ASN A 304 3.90 18.14 2.26
CA ASN A 304 4.33 17.60 0.98
C ASN A 304 3.38 16.43 0.78
N ASP A 305 2.27 16.69 0.14
CA ASP A 305 1.10 15.82 0.21
C ASP A 305 1.04 14.89 -0.99
N THR A 306 0.33 13.78 -0.82
CA THR A 306 -0.03 12.89 -1.93
C THR A 306 -1.53 12.84 -2.02
N LEU A 307 -2.07 13.36 -3.13
CA LEU A 307 -3.49 13.42 -3.41
C LEU A 307 -3.80 12.46 -4.55
N ASP A 308 -4.68 11.49 -4.30
CA ASP A 308 -5.17 10.50 -5.26
C ASP A 308 -6.68 10.63 -5.40
N GLY A 309 -7.16 11.14 -6.54
CA GLY A 309 -8.60 11.28 -6.82
C GLY A 309 -9.31 9.94 -7.02
N GLY A 310 -8.61 8.94 -7.57
CA GLY A 310 -9.18 7.64 -7.87
C GLY A 310 -10.06 7.64 -9.12
N SER A 311 -11.34 7.23 -9.01
CA SER A 311 -12.27 7.20 -10.15
C SER A 311 -13.25 8.34 -10.04
N GLY A 312 -13.28 9.27 -10.99
CA GLY A 312 -14.16 10.41 -10.81
C GLY A 312 -13.79 11.58 -11.68
N ARG A 313 -14.51 12.69 -11.56
CA ARG A 313 -13.95 13.97 -12.01
C ARG A 313 -13.67 14.81 -10.79
N ASP A 314 -12.42 14.83 -10.44
CA ASP A 314 -11.93 15.23 -9.14
C ASP A 314 -11.28 16.61 -9.22
N LYS A 315 -11.13 17.23 -8.06
CA LYS A 315 -10.41 18.48 -7.88
C LYS A 315 -9.42 18.33 -6.76
N LEU A 316 -8.15 18.42 -7.11
CA LEU A 316 -7.03 18.26 -6.18
C LEU A 316 -6.31 19.61 -6.05
N TYR A 317 -6.13 20.05 -4.81
CA TYR A 317 -5.39 21.27 -4.46
C TYR A 317 -4.23 20.86 -3.54
N GLY A 318 -2.98 20.95 -4.01
CA GLY A 318 -1.78 20.73 -3.19
C GLY A 318 -1.61 21.82 -2.13
N ASP A 319 -1.86 23.06 -2.53
CA ASP A 319 -1.64 24.28 -1.76
C ASP A 319 -0.15 24.60 -1.56
N SER A 320 0.45 24.27 -0.41
CA SER A 320 1.77 24.74 0.00
C SER A 320 2.64 23.52 0.30
N GLY A 321 3.63 23.23 -0.52
CA GLY A 321 4.31 21.96 -0.42
C GLY A 321 4.97 21.53 -1.71
N ASN A 322 5.70 20.43 -1.68
CA ASN A 322 6.03 19.72 -2.91
C ASN A 322 5.06 18.54 -3.02
N ASP A 323 3.98 18.72 -3.73
CA ASP A 323 2.84 17.83 -3.69
C ASP A 323 2.81 16.89 -4.90
N LEU A 324 2.29 15.68 -4.70
CA LEU A 324 1.99 14.73 -5.76
C LEU A 324 0.49 14.70 -5.99
N LEU A 325 0.05 15.12 -7.17
CA LEU A 325 -1.35 15.15 -7.56
C LEU A 325 -1.60 14.12 -8.66
N ASP A 326 -2.37 13.09 -8.34
CA ASP A 326 -2.85 12.08 -9.26
C ASP A 326 -4.39 12.10 -9.29
N GLY A 327 -4.97 12.60 -10.38
CA GLY A 327 -6.43 12.66 -10.52
C GLY A 327 -7.06 11.29 -10.74
N GLY A 328 -6.28 10.33 -11.23
CA GLY A 328 -6.78 9.02 -11.61
C GLY A 328 -7.66 9.04 -12.86
N ALA A 329 -8.67 8.18 -12.89
CA ALA A 329 -9.46 7.96 -14.09
C ALA A 329 -10.48 9.07 -14.35
N GLU A 330 -10.68 9.37 -15.64
CA GLU A 330 -11.58 10.38 -16.21
C GLU A 330 -10.94 11.74 -16.48
N GLY A 331 -11.27 12.82 -15.77
CA GLY A 331 -10.93 14.14 -16.29
C GLY A 331 -10.93 15.18 -15.21
N ASP A 332 -9.73 15.45 -14.72
CA ASP A 332 -9.54 16.02 -13.39
C ASP A 332 -8.98 17.44 -13.44
N LYS A 333 -9.04 18.11 -12.30
CA LYS A 333 -8.45 19.44 -12.13
C LYS A 333 -7.43 19.41 -11.02
N LEU A 334 -6.18 19.66 -11.41
CA LEU A 334 -5.03 19.58 -10.53
C LEU A 334 -4.45 20.98 -10.34
N TYR A 335 -4.35 21.40 -9.09
CA TYR A 335 -3.85 22.71 -8.67
C TYR A 335 -2.73 22.48 -7.66
N GLY A 336 -1.47 22.62 -8.05
CA GLY A 336 -0.31 22.38 -7.18
C GLY A 336 -0.19 23.50 -6.16
N GLY A 337 0.03 24.72 -6.62
CA GLY A 337 0.12 25.88 -5.72
C GLY A 337 1.57 26.34 -5.61
N SER A 338 2.10 26.42 -4.40
CA SER A 338 3.48 26.86 -4.18
C SER A 338 4.37 25.71 -3.76
N GLY A 339 5.59 25.69 -4.29
CA GLY A 339 6.55 24.61 -4.11
C GLY A 339 6.72 23.84 -5.42
N ASN A 340 7.42 22.72 -5.37
CA ASN A 340 7.77 21.95 -6.57
C ASN A 340 6.81 20.77 -6.69
N ASP A 341 5.76 20.95 -7.47
CA ASP A 341 4.67 20.00 -7.55
C ASP A 341 4.87 18.97 -8.66
N THR A 342 4.23 17.81 -8.52
CA THR A 342 4.23 16.75 -9.50
C THR A 342 2.81 16.37 -9.89
N TYR A 343 2.50 16.49 -11.17
CA TYR A 343 1.22 16.11 -11.75
C TYR A 343 1.33 14.79 -12.49
N VAL A 344 0.47 13.84 -12.15
CA VAL A 344 0.28 12.63 -12.95
C VAL A 344 -0.84 12.89 -13.96
N ILE A 345 -0.53 12.65 -15.24
CA ILE A 345 -1.47 12.79 -16.36
C ILE A 345 -1.68 11.41 -16.96
N ASP A 346 -2.71 10.75 -16.49
CA ASP A 346 -3.19 9.43 -16.90
C ASP A 346 -4.52 9.51 -17.68
N SER A 347 -5.06 10.72 -17.87
CA SER A 347 -6.09 11.02 -18.85
C SER A 347 -5.75 12.22 -19.74
N ILE A 348 -6.25 12.20 -20.97
CA ILE A 348 -6.15 13.36 -21.87
C ILE A 348 -7.09 14.51 -21.47
N ASP A 349 -8.04 14.24 -20.59
CA ASP A 349 -9.03 15.20 -20.14
C ASP A 349 -8.63 15.95 -18.87
N ASP A 350 -7.49 15.60 -18.27
CA ASP A 350 -6.91 16.30 -17.11
C ASP A 350 -6.51 17.72 -17.43
N ARG A 351 -6.60 18.58 -16.41
CA ARG A 351 -6.31 20.00 -16.49
C ARG A 351 -5.47 20.41 -15.29
N VAL A 352 -4.29 20.94 -15.59
CA VAL A 352 -3.33 21.47 -14.60
C VAL A 352 -3.40 23.00 -14.61
N ASP A 353 -3.48 23.61 -13.43
CA ASP A 353 -3.52 25.07 -13.28
C ASP A 353 -2.60 25.57 -12.16
N GLU A 354 -1.34 25.84 -12.54
CA GLU A 354 -0.27 26.46 -11.75
C GLU A 354 -0.33 27.98 -11.70
N SER A 355 -1.52 28.56 -11.84
CA SER A 355 -1.70 30.01 -11.67
C SER A 355 -2.61 30.37 -10.49
N VAL A 356 -3.05 29.36 -9.74
CA VAL A 356 -3.88 29.52 -8.55
C VAL A 356 -2.97 29.65 -7.35
N ALA A 357 -3.15 30.72 -6.56
CA ALA A 357 -2.46 30.89 -5.29
C ALA A 357 -2.97 29.87 -4.26
N ASP A 358 -2.10 29.48 -3.34
CA ASP A 358 -2.45 28.57 -2.23
C ASP A 358 -3.52 29.18 -1.29
N SER A 359 -4.05 28.37 -0.38
CA SER A 359 -5.02 28.79 0.65
C SER A 359 -4.52 29.92 1.57
N GLN A 360 -3.20 30.17 1.63
CA GLN A 360 -2.58 31.27 2.36
C GLN A 360 -2.38 32.54 1.51
N GLY A 361 -2.73 32.50 0.22
CA GLY A 361 -2.56 33.58 -0.74
C GLY A 361 -1.11 33.79 -1.19
N VAL A 362 -0.24 32.80 -0.99
CA VAL A 362 1.08 32.73 -1.62
C VAL A 362 0.86 32.44 -3.09
N ALA A 363 1.49 33.24 -3.95
CA ALA A 363 1.41 33.01 -5.38
C ALA A 363 2.01 31.64 -5.72
N SER A 364 1.44 30.99 -6.72
CA SER A 364 1.97 29.74 -7.22
C SER A 364 3.43 29.85 -7.69
N GLY A 365 4.10 28.71 -7.73
CA GLY A 365 5.36 28.53 -8.43
C GLY A 365 6.35 27.66 -7.69
N GLY A 366 7.37 27.23 -8.42
CA GLY A 366 8.44 26.38 -7.98
C GLY A 366 9.15 25.87 -9.22
N ILE A 367 9.48 24.58 -9.24
CA ILE A 367 9.90 23.87 -10.44
C ILE A 367 8.98 22.66 -10.57
N ASP A 368 7.98 22.79 -11.43
CA ASP A 368 6.83 21.90 -11.45
C ASP A 368 6.98 20.85 -12.54
N THR A 369 6.51 19.64 -12.24
CA THR A 369 6.78 18.45 -13.05
C THR A 369 5.52 17.76 -13.51
N VAL A 370 5.38 17.58 -14.81
CA VAL A 370 4.34 16.73 -15.40
C VAL A 370 4.90 15.34 -15.69
N ARG A 371 4.26 14.30 -15.17
CA ARG A 371 4.49 12.89 -15.51
C ARG A 371 3.33 12.41 -16.36
N SER A 372 3.56 12.14 -17.65
CA SER A 372 2.46 11.79 -18.56
C SER A 372 2.60 10.40 -19.19
N GLY A 373 1.50 9.65 -19.21
CA GLY A 373 1.35 8.45 -20.03
C GLY A 373 0.93 8.73 -21.48
N TYR A 374 0.82 10.02 -21.86
CA TYR A 374 0.29 10.49 -23.14
C TYR A 374 1.28 11.43 -23.83
N SER A 375 1.00 11.72 -25.11
CA SER A 375 1.72 12.80 -25.79
C SER A 375 1.13 14.14 -25.37
N VAL A 376 1.97 15.05 -24.89
CA VAL A 376 1.55 16.33 -24.30
C VAL A 376 2.44 17.49 -24.76
N SER A 377 1.92 18.71 -24.63
CA SER A 377 2.63 19.95 -24.91
C SER A 377 2.39 20.90 -23.75
N LEU A 378 3.43 21.27 -23.01
CA LEU A 378 3.35 22.20 -21.88
C LEU A 378 2.88 23.60 -22.32
N SER A 379 3.07 23.95 -23.59
CA SER A 379 2.54 25.20 -24.17
C SER A 379 1.02 25.22 -24.39
N ASN A 380 0.34 24.07 -24.22
CA ASN A 380 -1.10 23.99 -24.41
C ASN A 380 -1.86 24.59 -23.23
N ALA A 381 -2.16 25.89 -23.34
CA ALA A 381 -2.89 26.67 -22.33
C ALA A 381 -4.30 26.16 -21.99
N THR A 382 -4.87 25.20 -22.73
CA THR A 382 -6.15 24.58 -22.35
C THR A 382 -5.98 23.40 -21.40
N ILE A 383 -4.78 22.82 -21.31
CA ILE A 383 -4.44 21.69 -20.45
C ILE A 383 -3.55 22.16 -19.31
N PHE A 384 -2.48 22.89 -19.62
CA PHE A 384 -1.48 23.38 -18.68
C PHE A 384 -1.56 24.90 -18.62
N LYS A 385 -1.90 25.43 -17.46
CA LYS A 385 -1.95 26.87 -17.21
C LYS A 385 -0.98 27.22 -16.09
N GLY A 386 -0.30 28.35 -16.20
CA GLY A 386 0.77 28.73 -15.27
C GLY A 386 2.15 28.36 -15.80
N ASP A 387 3.12 28.39 -14.90
CA ASP A 387 4.51 28.07 -15.20
C ASP A 387 4.73 26.58 -14.88
N ILE A 388 5.24 25.81 -15.85
CA ILE A 388 5.57 24.39 -15.70
C ILE A 388 6.89 24.16 -16.44
N GLU A 389 7.88 23.63 -15.73
CA GLU A 389 9.24 23.52 -16.23
C GLU A 389 9.56 22.11 -16.71
N ASN A 390 9.09 21.07 -16.03
CA ASN A 390 9.54 19.70 -16.29
C ASN A 390 8.44 18.84 -16.90
N LEU A 391 8.83 17.99 -17.85
CA LEU A 391 7.98 16.93 -18.40
C LEU A 391 8.76 15.62 -18.46
N THR A 392 8.20 14.58 -17.86
CA THR A 392 8.65 13.20 -17.96
C THR A 392 7.58 12.36 -18.64
N LEU A 393 7.90 11.78 -19.79
CA LEU A 393 7.05 10.77 -20.42
C LEU A 393 7.24 9.43 -19.71
N THR A 394 6.15 8.71 -19.49
CA THR A 394 6.15 7.43 -18.78
C THR A 394 5.70 6.29 -19.71
N GLY A 395 5.84 5.05 -19.24
CA GLY A 395 5.46 3.85 -19.99
C GLY A 395 6.42 3.51 -21.14
N THR A 396 5.96 2.68 -22.08
CA THR A 396 6.78 2.16 -23.19
C THR A 396 6.26 2.55 -24.57
N GLY A 397 5.25 3.42 -24.63
CA GLY A 397 4.63 3.87 -25.88
C GLY A 397 5.50 4.89 -26.62
N ASN A 398 5.33 4.98 -27.94
CA ASN A 398 5.94 6.05 -28.74
C ASN A 398 5.19 7.36 -28.51
N LEU A 399 5.53 8.05 -27.43
CA LEU A 399 4.92 9.30 -26.99
C LEU A 399 5.75 10.51 -27.43
N ASN A 400 5.13 11.68 -27.55
CA ASN A 400 5.84 12.91 -27.89
C ASN A 400 5.59 13.97 -26.82
N GLY A 401 6.60 14.78 -26.54
CA GLY A 401 6.55 15.86 -25.55
C GLY A 401 7.01 17.16 -26.15
N SER A 402 6.41 18.29 -25.76
CA SER A 402 7.03 19.59 -26.00
C SER A 402 6.97 20.48 -24.76
N GLY A 403 8.00 21.31 -24.59
CA GLY A 403 8.04 22.37 -23.59
C GLY A 403 7.15 23.57 -23.95
N ASN A 404 7.46 24.70 -23.31
CA ASN A 404 6.79 25.98 -23.44
C ASN A 404 7.81 27.09 -23.74
N GLY A 405 7.70 28.26 -23.08
CA GLY A 405 8.60 29.40 -23.26
C GLY A 405 9.60 29.59 -22.11
N LEU A 406 9.66 28.62 -21.20
CA LEU A 406 10.52 28.60 -20.01
C LEU A 406 11.72 27.68 -20.28
N ALA A 407 12.68 27.65 -19.36
CA ALA A 407 13.77 26.67 -19.42
C ALA A 407 13.24 25.29 -18.96
N ASN A 408 12.91 24.42 -19.90
CA ASN A 408 12.26 23.14 -19.63
C ASN A 408 13.25 21.97 -19.47
N ILE A 409 12.92 21.00 -18.61
CA ILE A 409 13.57 19.68 -18.61
C ILE A 409 12.61 18.64 -19.16
N LEU A 410 12.96 18.08 -20.32
CA LEU A 410 12.16 17.11 -21.06
C LEU A 410 12.84 15.74 -21.02
N THR A 411 12.20 14.76 -20.41
CA THR A 411 12.67 13.38 -20.35
C THR A 411 11.70 12.47 -21.09
N GLY A 412 12.19 11.73 -22.08
CA GLY A 412 11.46 10.70 -22.80
C GLY A 412 11.30 9.41 -22.00
N ASN A 413 10.66 8.42 -22.61
CA ASN A 413 10.40 7.12 -22.01
C ASN A 413 11.26 6.04 -22.67
N THR A 414 10.79 4.79 -22.73
CA THR A 414 11.52 3.72 -23.43
C THR A 414 11.08 3.50 -24.89
N GLY A 415 10.11 4.30 -25.35
CA GLY A 415 9.60 4.27 -26.71
C GLY A 415 10.37 5.23 -27.61
N ILE A 416 9.98 5.30 -28.88
CA ILE A 416 10.53 6.30 -29.80
C ILE A 416 9.80 7.62 -29.57
N ASN A 417 10.50 8.63 -29.04
CA ASN A 417 9.95 9.92 -28.70
C ASN A 417 10.34 11.04 -29.67
N THR A 418 9.45 12.02 -29.85
CA THR A 418 9.82 13.36 -30.33
C THR A 418 9.72 14.31 -29.16
N LEU A 419 10.84 14.93 -28.77
CA LEU A 419 10.91 15.94 -27.72
C LEU A 419 11.28 17.28 -28.35
N ALA A 420 10.49 18.31 -28.07
CA ALA A 420 10.76 19.67 -28.54
C ALA A 420 10.80 20.66 -27.36
N GLY A 421 11.95 21.30 -27.12
CA GLY A 421 12.14 22.30 -26.06
C GLY A 421 11.18 23.46 -26.21
N GLY A 422 11.31 24.20 -27.31
CA GLY A 422 10.43 25.32 -27.61
C GLY A 422 11.22 26.61 -27.61
N ALA A 423 10.93 27.50 -26.67
CA ALA A 423 11.77 28.66 -26.43
C ALA A 423 12.24 28.64 -24.97
N GLY A 424 13.43 29.15 -24.70
CA GLY A 424 14.05 29.00 -23.39
C GLY A 424 15.31 28.14 -23.49
N ASP A 425 16.08 28.04 -22.41
CA ASP A 425 17.29 27.23 -22.39
C ASP A 425 16.92 25.82 -21.90
N ASP A 426 16.61 24.92 -22.83
CA ASP A 426 15.98 23.64 -22.51
C ASP A 426 17.00 22.51 -22.29
N THR A 427 16.63 21.48 -21.54
CA THR A 427 17.40 20.23 -21.42
C THR A 427 16.54 19.04 -21.88
N LEU A 428 17.01 18.32 -22.89
CA LEU A 428 16.30 17.20 -23.50
C LEU A 428 17.08 15.89 -23.32
N ALA A 429 16.43 14.89 -22.72
CA ALA A 429 16.93 13.51 -22.63
C ALA A 429 15.94 12.56 -23.31
N GLY A 430 16.34 11.98 -24.45
CA GLY A 430 15.49 11.06 -25.22
C GLY A 430 15.08 9.80 -24.46
N GLY A 431 16.00 9.28 -23.65
CA GLY A 431 15.80 8.01 -22.94
C GLY A 431 16.24 6.82 -23.81
N PHE A 432 15.47 5.74 -23.77
CA PHE A 432 15.70 4.62 -24.66
C PHE A 432 14.81 4.74 -25.89
N GLY A 433 15.34 4.51 -27.08
CA GLY A 433 14.58 4.74 -28.30
C GLY A 433 15.48 5.31 -29.38
N ASN A 434 14.97 5.51 -30.60
CA ASN A 434 15.69 6.34 -31.58
C ASN A 434 14.94 7.66 -31.65
N ASP A 435 15.31 8.58 -30.77
CA ASP A 435 14.47 9.72 -30.48
C ASP A 435 14.76 10.88 -31.43
N THR A 436 13.79 11.79 -31.57
CA THR A 436 13.96 13.05 -32.27
C THR A 436 13.96 14.17 -31.25
N LEU A 437 15.09 14.86 -31.13
CA LEU A 437 15.29 15.95 -30.18
C LEU A 437 15.35 17.27 -30.96
N ILE A 438 14.59 18.26 -30.50
CA ILE A 438 14.45 19.58 -31.12
C ILE A 438 14.65 20.59 -30.00
N GLY A 439 15.75 21.35 -30.00
CA GLY A 439 16.03 22.35 -28.96
C GLY A 439 15.06 23.51 -29.05
N GLY A 440 15.08 24.20 -30.19
CA GLY A 440 14.28 25.38 -30.45
C GLY A 440 15.07 26.68 -30.32
N ASP A 441 14.45 27.70 -29.73
CA ASP A 441 15.06 29.01 -29.52
C ASP A 441 15.69 29.07 -28.11
N GLY A 442 17.01 29.11 -28.00
CA GLY A 442 17.68 29.20 -26.71
C GLY A 442 19.10 28.67 -26.74
N SER A 443 19.70 28.48 -25.58
CA SER A 443 20.92 27.68 -25.42
C SER A 443 20.54 26.31 -24.86
N ASP A 444 20.30 25.35 -25.76
CA ASP A 444 19.72 24.07 -25.40
C ASP A 444 20.77 23.01 -25.07
N THR A 445 20.41 22.06 -24.20
CA THR A 445 21.25 20.96 -23.76
C THR A 445 20.64 19.62 -24.15
N PHE A 446 21.35 18.84 -24.94
CA PHE A 446 20.97 17.47 -25.28
C PHE A 446 21.72 16.48 -24.39
N LEU A 447 21.01 15.83 -23.47
CA LEU A 447 21.57 14.92 -22.48
C LEU A 447 21.50 13.46 -22.95
N PHE A 448 22.66 12.82 -23.03
CA PHE A 448 22.80 11.39 -23.30
C PHE A 448 23.16 10.63 -22.03
N ASN A 449 22.13 10.04 -21.40
CA ASN A 449 22.20 9.29 -20.14
C ASN A 449 21.70 7.83 -20.25
N ALA A 450 21.28 7.40 -21.45
CA ALA A 450 20.82 6.03 -21.70
C ALA A 450 21.95 5.16 -22.27
N ALA A 451 21.86 3.84 -22.06
CA ALA A 451 22.88 2.90 -22.51
C ALA A 451 23.02 2.89 -24.04
N LEU A 452 24.26 3.05 -24.51
CA LEU A 452 24.58 3.03 -25.95
C LEU A 452 24.36 1.64 -26.54
N ASN A 453 23.69 1.55 -27.68
CA ASN A 453 23.67 0.32 -28.46
C ASN A 453 23.85 0.60 -29.97
N ALA A 454 24.51 -0.30 -30.70
CA ALA A 454 25.01 0.00 -32.04
C ALA A 454 23.94 -0.04 -33.16
N VAL A 455 22.67 -0.36 -32.85
CA VAL A 455 21.60 -0.57 -33.85
C VAL A 455 20.28 0.14 -33.46
N SER A 456 20.13 0.56 -32.22
CA SER A 456 19.03 1.31 -31.61
C SER A 456 19.62 2.29 -30.57
N ASN A 457 18.90 3.26 -30.02
CA ASN A 457 19.53 4.37 -29.26
C ASN A 457 20.44 5.28 -30.09
N VAL A 458 20.03 5.52 -31.34
CA VAL A 458 20.63 6.57 -32.17
C VAL A 458 19.61 7.69 -32.32
N ASP A 459 19.81 8.75 -31.54
CA ASP A 459 18.92 9.90 -31.56
C ASP A 459 19.24 10.83 -32.73
N THR A 460 18.26 11.66 -33.10
CA THR A 460 18.41 12.69 -34.13
C THR A 460 18.15 14.05 -33.51
N ILE A 461 19.16 14.90 -33.48
CA ILE A 461 19.03 16.30 -33.08
C ILE A 461 18.85 17.13 -34.36
N THR A 462 17.69 17.76 -34.52
CA THR A 462 17.30 18.31 -35.82
C THR A 462 17.79 19.74 -36.08
N ASP A 463 18.05 20.52 -35.02
CA ASP A 463 18.25 21.97 -35.08
C ASP A 463 19.48 22.49 -34.31
N PHE A 464 20.39 21.60 -33.91
CA PHE A 464 21.61 21.95 -33.16
C PHE A 464 22.35 23.19 -33.67
N SER A 465 22.48 24.21 -32.82
CA SER A 465 23.26 25.43 -33.00
C SER A 465 24.64 25.33 -32.35
N VAL A 466 25.70 25.28 -33.17
CA VAL A 466 27.10 25.25 -32.70
C VAL A 466 27.55 26.50 -31.92
N LEU A 467 26.71 27.54 -31.83
CA LEU A 467 27.02 28.76 -31.09
C LEU A 467 26.35 28.81 -29.72
N ASP A 468 25.24 28.09 -29.56
CA ASP A 468 24.33 28.27 -28.43
C ASP A 468 24.12 26.94 -27.68
N ASP A 469 24.05 25.81 -28.38
CA ASP A 469 23.66 24.52 -27.82
C ASP A 469 24.85 23.71 -27.30
N ALA A 470 24.56 22.79 -26.37
CA ALA A 470 25.50 21.87 -25.77
C ALA A 470 25.00 20.42 -25.83
N ILE A 471 25.95 19.48 -25.85
CA ILE A 471 25.70 18.04 -25.73
C ILE A 471 26.34 17.55 -24.44
N ASN A 472 25.51 17.07 -23.53
CA ASN A 472 25.95 16.50 -22.26
C ASN A 472 26.06 14.97 -22.37
N LEU A 473 27.20 14.44 -21.95
CA LEU A 473 27.57 13.04 -22.00
C LEU A 473 27.70 12.52 -20.58
N GLU A 474 26.76 11.68 -20.12
CA GLU A 474 26.83 11.14 -18.77
C GLU A 474 28.02 10.17 -18.62
N ASN A 475 28.92 10.44 -17.68
CA ASN A 475 30.14 9.66 -17.50
C ASN A 475 29.87 8.16 -17.23
N ALA A 476 28.76 7.84 -16.55
CA ALA A 476 28.34 6.47 -16.32
C ALA A 476 28.13 5.67 -17.63
N ILE A 477 27.78 6.35 -18.72
CA ILE A 477 27.60 5.79 -20.06
C ILE A 477 28.89 5.93 -20.87
N PHE A 478 29.48 7.12 -20.88
CA PHE A 478 30.68 7.45 -21.65
C PHE A 478 31.98 7.22 -20.84
N THR A 479 32.12 5.99 -20.34
CA THR A 479 33.11 5.57 -19.33
C THR A 479 34.59 5.78 -19.64
N ALA A 480 34.97 6.12 -20.87
CA ALA A 480 36.34 6.46 -21.22
C ALA A 480 36.72 7.88 -20.74
N PHE A 481 35.73 8.73 -20.46
CA PHE A 481 35.97 10.03 -19.85
C PHE A 481 36.07 9.89 -18.34
N THR A 482 37.12 10.43 -17.73
CA THR A 482 37.32 10.36 -16.27
C THR A 482 37.34 11.73 -15.60
N THR A 483 37.20 12.79 -16.40
CA THR A 483 37.21 14.19 -15.96
C THR A 483 35.88 14.83 -16.37
N LEU A 484 35.20 15.47 -15.43
CA LEU A 484 33.95 16.19 -15.67
C LEU A 484 34.22 17.60 -16.24
N GLY A 485 33.27 18.11 -17.00
CA GLY A 485 33.31 19.43 -17.65
C GLY A 485 33.55 19.34 -19.16
N ALA A 486 34.03 20.44 -19.75
CA ALA A 486 34.22 20.54 -21.19
C ALA A 486 35.15 19.44 -21.74
N LEU A 487 34.79 18.88 -22.90
CA LEU A 487 35.54 17.81 -23.54
C LEU A 487 36.95 18.29 -23.92
N ALA A 488 37.96 17.47 -23.64
CA ALA A 488 39.34 17.77 -23.98
C ALA A 488 39.50 17.88 -25.51
N ALA A 489 40.32 18.82 -25.97
CA ALA A 489 40.45 19.12 -27.40
C ALA A 489 41.01 17.97 -28.22
N ASP A 490 41.82 17.09 -27.61
CA ASP A 490 42.37 15.86 -28.18
C ASP A 490 41.38 14.68 -28.13
N ALA A 491 40.23 14.84 -27.46
CA ALA A 491 39.19 13.82 -27.39
C ALA A 491 38.08 13.99 -28.45
N PHE A 492 38.15 15.03 -29.29
CA PHE A 492 37.14 15.35 -30.31
C PHE A 492 37.73 15.43 -31.71
N HIS A 493 37.09 14.74 -32.68
CA HIS A 493 37.50 14.72 -34.07
C HIS A 493 36.37 15.03 -35.05
N ILE A 494 36.68 15.79 -36.11
CA ILE A 494 35.78 15.99 -37.27
C ILE A 494 36.28 15.12 -38.43
N GLY A 495 35.50 14.09 -38.76
CA GLY A 495 35.82 13.11 -39.80
C GLY A 495 34.90 11.90 -39.76
N SER A 496 35.08 10.95 -40.67
CA SER A 496 34.26 9.73 -40.73
C SER A 496 34.77 8.59 -39.82
N ALA A 497 35.88 8.79 -39.10
CA ALA A 497 36.50 7.82 -38.19
C ALA A 497 37.52 8.56 -37.30
N ALA A 498 37.92 7.94 -36.18
CA ALA A 498 39.02 8.41 -35.33
C ALA A 498 40.32 8.60 -36.14
N GLN A 499 41.03 9.70 -35.90
CA GLN A 499 42.33 10.01 -36.50
C GLN A 499 43.48 9.44 -35.65
N ASP A 500 43.37 9.49 -34.33
CA ASP A 500 44.32 8.90 -33.40
C ASP A 500 43.61 8.18 -32.23
N ALA A 501 44.39 7.80 -31.21
CA ALA A 501 43.88 6.99 -30.11
C ALA A 501 43.25 7.77 -28.96
N ASP A 502 43.35 9.10 -29.02
CA ASP A 502 42.79 10.01 -28.04
C ASP A 502 41.40 10.49 -28.45
N ASP A 503 41.08 10.49 -29.76
CA ASP A 503 39.75 10.76 -30.30
C ASP A 503 38.67 9.83 -29.73
N ARG A 504 37.78 10.36 -28.87
CA ARG A 504 36.67 9.63 -28.25
C ARG A 504 35.32 9.99 -28.85
N ILE A 505 35.10 11.24 -29.22
CA ILE A 505 33.88 11.70 -29.91
C ILE A 505 34.24 12.09 -31.33
N ILE A 506 33.55 11.52 -32.31
CA ILE A 506 33.80 11.76 -33.73
C ILE A 506 32.50 12.23 -34.39
N TYR A 507 32.57 13.37 -35.08
CA TYR A 507 31.49 13.92 -35.89
C TYR A 507 31.81 13.79 -37.40
N ASP A 508 30.98 13.09 -38.15
CA ASP A 508 31.08 13.03 -39.62
C ASP A 508 30.25 14.14 -40.27
N PRO A 509 30.86 15.18 -40.85
CA PRO A 509 30.12 16.30 -41.45
C PRO A 509 29.34 15.91 -42.71
N THR A 510 29.62 14.75 -43.31
CA THR A 510 28.92 14.27 -44.52
C THR A 510 27.57 13.65 -44.17
N THR A 511 27.53 12.89 -43.08
CA THR A 511 26.36 12.11 -42.66
C THR A 511 25.65 12.72 -41.45
N GLY A 512 26.33 13.56 -40.68
CA GLY A 512 25.85 14.10 -39.41
C GLY A 512 26.08 13.17 -38.22
N ALA A 513 26.67 11.98 -38.42
CA ALA A 513 26.80 10.98 -37.37
C ALA A 513 27.75 11.43 -36.25
N LEU A 514 27.29 11.29 -35.00
CA LEU A 514 28.10 11.38 -33.79
C LEU A 514 28.37 9.97 -33.26
N THR A 515 29.65 9.63 -33.13
CA THR A 515 30.09 8.31 -32.67
C THR A 515 31.02 8.43 -31.49
N TYR A 516 30.87 7.49 -30.55
CA TYR A 516 31.73 7.35 -29.38
C TYR A 516 32.64 6.14 -29.53
N ASP A 517 33.95 6.37 -29.49
CA ASP A 517 34.98 5.34 -29.51
C ASP A 517 35.64 5.16 -28.14
N SER A 518 35.06 4.26 -27.34
CA SER A 518 35.56 3.92 -26.01
C SER A 518 36.99 3.35 -25.98
N ASN A 519 37.50 2.81 -27.09
CA ASN A 519 38.79 2.12 -27.13
C ASN A 519 39.88 2.85 -27.92
N GLY A 520 39.51 3.85 -28.72
CA GLY A 520 40.43 4.72 -29.45
C GLY A 520 41.24 3.99 -30.52
N ASN A 521 40.75 2.87 -31.05
CA ASN A 521 41.41 2.21 -32.16
C ASN A 521 40.60 2.45 -33.42
N ALA A 522 41.26 3.03 -34.44
CA ALA A 522 40.71 3.41 -35.75
C ALA A 522 40.13 2.26 -36.62
N GLY A 523 39.74 1.11 -36.03
CA GLY A 523 39.32 -0.09 -36.75
C GLY A 523 38.22 -0.94 -36.09
N GLY A 524 37.58 -0.50 -34.99
CA GLY A 524 36.37 -1.18 -34.49
C GLY A 524 36.03 -0.88 -33.03
N GLY A 525 34.73 -0.66 -32.77
CA GLY A 525 34.20 -0.42 -31.42
C GLY A 525 33.52 0.95 -31.24
N ALA A 526 33.60 1.84 -32.23
CA ALA A 526 32.85 3.08 -32.24
C ALA A 526 31.33 2.81 -32.34
N VAL A 527 30.56 3.42 -31.46
CA VAL A 527 29.09 3.30 -31.40
C VAL A 527 28.49 4.64 -31.77
N GLN A 528 27.63 4.66 -32.80
CA GLN A 528 26.84 5.85 -33.07
C GLN A 528 25.80 6.02 -31.98
N PHE A 529 25.67 7.23 -31.44
CA PHE A 529 24.68 7.54 -30.40
C PHE A 529 23.75 8.68 -30.81
N ALA A 530 24.17 9.52 -31.75
CA ALA A 530 23.34 10.61 -32.26
C ALA A 530 23.62 10.93 -33.73
N THR A 531 22.72 11.71 -34.32
CA THR A 531 22.85 12.31 -35.64
C THR A 531 22.49 13.79 -35.53
N LEU A 532 23.39 14.67 -35.95
CA LEU A 532 23.11 16.10 -36.13
C LEU A 532 22.84 16.41 -37.60
N SER A 533 22.40 17.63 -37.90
CA SER A 533 22.36 18.13 -39.28
C SER A 533 23.75 18.04 -39.96
N ALA A 534 23.78 17.63 -41.24
CA ALA A 534 25.02 17.51 -42.00
C ALA A 534 25.61 18.90 -42.33
N GLY A 535 26.94 18.98 -42.37
CA GLY A 535 27.67 20.22 -42.68
C GLY A 535 27.84 21.20 -41.53
N LEU A 536 27.49 20.83 -40.29
CA LEU A 536 27.85 21.60 -39.10
C LEU A 536 29.36 21.54 -38.84
N ALA A 537 29.84 22.42 -37.97
CA ALA A 537 31.24 22.46 -37.54
C ALA A 537 31.32 22.58 -36.00
N PRO A 538 30.80 21.58 -35.25
CA PRO A 538 30.90 21.58 -33.79
C PRO A 538 32.36 21.48 -33.35
N THR A 539 32.64 21.90 -32.13
CA THR A 539 33.95 21.85 -31.49
C THR A 539 33.89 21.08 -30.18
N ASN A 540 35.04 20.77 -29.59
CA ASN A 540 35.10 20.16 -28.27
C ASN A 540 34.42 21.00 -27.17
N ALA A 541 34.21 22.31 -27.38
CA ALA A 541 33.52 23.18 -26.43
C ALA A 541 32.00 22.94 -26.38
N ASP A 542 31.43 22.28 -27.39
CA ASP A 542 30.00 21.99 -27.48
C ASP A 542 29.64 20.69 -26.74
N PHE A 543 30.63 19.98 -26.19
CA PHE A 543 30.45 18.71 -25.49
C PHE A 543 30.93 18.83 -24.04
N PHE A 544 30.10 18.37 -23.10
CA PHE A 544 30.43 18.33 -21.69
C PHE A 544 30.22 16.93 -21.12
N VAL A 545 31.17 16.48 -20.31
CA VAL A 545 31.05 15.24 -19.53
C VAL A 545 30.45 15.59 -18.17
N VAL A 546 29.30 15.00 -17.86
CA VAL A 546 28.54 15.25 -16.63
C VAL A 546 28.52 14.06 -15.68
#